data_AF-A0A7S0FXP8-F1
#
_entry.id   AF-A0A7S0FXP8-F1
#
_cell.length_a   1.000
_cell.length_b   1.000
_cell.length_c   1.000
_cell.angle_alpha   90.00
_cell.angle_beta   90.00
_cell.angle_gamma   90.00
#
_symmetry.space_group_name_H-M   'P 1'
#
loop_
_entity.id
_entity.type
_entity.pdbx_description
1 polymer ?
#
loop_
_entity_poly.entity_id
_entity_poly.type
_entity_poly.pdbx_seq_one_letter_code
_entity_poly.pdbx_strand_id
1 'polypeptide(L)'
;MPLLKSSKVLLAGSSADNLGRQCGGWSIWHQGFSGNEETEGTTIREGLEESGLHICYDRGAFSTHLLASCDVAVAVCGEAPYAEMDGDRMEYSDFWDMSEYEMIHRLRNMNEDMKVVLVLVCGRPVPLSEDILELSDAVLVAWLPGTEGGGVADVLCGACPPTGKLS
;
A
#
# COMPACT_ATOMS: atom_id res chain seq x y z
N MET A 1 1.04 14.21 -6.38
CA MET A 1 1.57 14.15 -5.00
C MET A 1 2.37 15.43 -4.72
N PRO A 2 2.27 16.02 -3.53
CA PRO A 2 1.87 15.40 -2.25
C PRO A 2 0.35 15.31 -1.99
N LEU A 3 -0.06 14.47 -1.03
CA LEU A 3 -1.39 14.46 -0.42
C LEU A 3 -1.56 15.71 0.46
N LEU A 4 -2.68 16.42 0.33
CA LEU A 4 -2.94 17.61 1.13
C LEU A 4 -3.50 17.21 2.49
N LYS A 5 -3.06 17.86 3.57
CA LYS A 5 -3.55 17.58 4.94
C LYS A 5 -5.07 17.75 5.09
N SER A 6 -5.69 18.60 4.28
CA SER A 6 -7.14 18.79 4.25
C SER A 6 -7.90 17.69 3.48
N SER A 7 -7.21 16.82 2.76
CA SER A 7 -7.84 15.75 1.99
C SER A 7 -8.36 14.64 2.90
N LYS A 8 -9.55 14.15 2.56
CA LYS A 8 -10.10 12.92 3.11
C LYS A 8 -9.67 11.75 2.25
N VAL A 9 -8.95 10.82 2.84
CA VAL A 9 -8.26 9.73 2.13
C VAL A 9 -8.97 8.42 2.40
N LEU A 10 -9.45 7.75 1.35
CA LEU A 10 -9.78 6.33 1.45
C LEU A 10 -8.46 5.56 1.48
N LEU A 11 -8.18 4.83 2.56
CA LEU A 11 -7.03 3.96 2.66
C LEU A 11 -7.47 2.51 2.58
N ALA A 12 -6.92 1.76 1.63
CA ALA A 12 -7.27 0.37 1.36
C ALA A 12 -6.03 -0.47 1.06
N GLY A 13 -6.21 -1.78 0.87
CA GLY A 13 -5.14 -2.72 0.52
C GLY A 13 -4.63 -3.52 1.72
N SER A 14 -4.06 -4.68 1.43
CA SER A 14 -3.72 -5.68 2.44
C SER A 14 -2.56 -5.26 3.36
N SER A 15 -1.71 -4.35 2.87
CA SER A 15 -0.48 -3.89 3.52
C SER A 15 -0.63 -2.51 4.18
N ALA A 16 -1.80 -1.87 4.08
CA ALA A 16 -2.04 -0.54 4.65
C ALA A 16 -1.86 -0.50 6.17
N ASP A 17 -2.36 -1.52 6.86
CA ASP A 17 -2.35 -1.63 8.32
C ASP A 17 -1.86 -3.03 8.72
N ASN A 18 -0.63 -3.35 8.33
CA ASN A 18 -0.01 -4.66 8.60
C ASN A 18 1.51 -4.53 8.72
N LEU A 19 1.99 -4.51 9.96
CA LEU A 19 3.40 -4.33 10.30
C LEU A 19 4.26 -5.47 9.74
N GLY A 20 3.77 -6.69 9.83
CA GLY A 20 4.49 -7.85 9.31
C GLY A 20 4.71 -7.81 7.80
N ARG A 21 3.71 -7.34 7.03
CA ARG A 21 3.82 -7.20 5.56
C ARG A 21 4.83 -6.12 5.15
N GLN A 22 4.87 -4.98 5.84
CA GLN A 22 5.86 -3.93 5.54
C GLN A 22 7.28 -4.30 5.99
N CYS A 23 7.44 -5.22 6.93
CA CYS A 23 8.74 -5.76 7.33
C CYS A 23 9.24 -6.88 6.41
N GLY A 24 8.36 -7.79 5.98
CA GLY A 24 8.71 -8.92 5.11
C GLY A 24 9.39 -10.08 5.87
N GLY A 25 10.08 -10.95 5.12
CA GLY A 25 10.83 -12.07 5.70
C GLY A 25 11.99 -11.62 6.59
N TRP A 26 12.57 -12.55 7.35
CA TRP A 26 13.66 -12.28 8.30
C TRP A 26 13.33 -11.25 9.39
N SER A 27 12.04 -11.02 9.65
CA SER A 27 11.56 -10.09 10.67
C SER A 27 10.83 -10.86 11.76
N ILE A 28 11.42 -10.94 12.96
CA ILE A 28 11.03 -11.80 14.10
C ILE A 28 11.12 -13.30 13.78
N TRP A 29 10.38 -13.76 12.77
CA TRP A 29 10.40 -15.13 12.27
C TRP A 29 11.10 -15.23 10.91
N HIS A 30 11.58 -16.42 10.56
CA HIS A 30 12.27 -16.67 9.30
C HIS A 30 11.42 -16.21 8.09
N GLN A 31 10.18 -16.68 7.98
CA GLN A 31 9.25 -16.28 6.93
C GLN A 31 8.58 -14.92 7.19
N GLY A 32 8.95 -14.22 8.27
CA GLY A 32 8.23 -13.05 8.75
C GLY A 32 6.90 -13.41 9.40
N PHE A 33 6.04 -12.41 9.56
CA PHE A 33 4.71 -12.54 10.15
C PHE A 33 3.70 -11.66 9.43
N SER A 34 2.41 -11.87 9.69
CA SER A 34 1.34 -10.98 9.24
C SER A 34 0.55 -10.50 10.45
N GLY A 35 0.15 -9.23 10.42
CA GLY A 35 -0.51 -8.57 11.53
C GLY A 35 0.46 -7.70 12.32
N ASN A 36 -0.01 -7.23 13.48
CA ASN A 36 0.64 -6.16 14.25
C ASN A 36 1.04 -6.61 15.67
N GLU A 37 0.95 -7.91 15.98
CA GLU A 37 1.10 -8.43 17.35
C GLU A 37 2.53 -8.90 17.68
N GLU A 38 3.37 -9.13 16.67
CA GLU A 38 4.69 -9.80 16.84
C GLU A 38 5.85 -8.82 17.15
N THR A 39 5.68 -7.53 16.86
CA THR A 39 6.68 -6.49 17.15
C THR A 39 6.03 -5.13 17.32
N GLU A 40 6.76 -4.19 17.92
CA GLU A 40 6.39 -2.77 17.94
C GLU A 40 6.85 -2.05 16.67
N GLY A 41 6.10 -1.05 16.25
CA GLY A 41 6.37 -0.22 15.08
C GLY A 41 5.15 0.63 14.71
N THR A 42 5.28 1.36 13.62
CA THR A 42 4.22 2.21 13.06
C THR A 42 3.82 1.66 11.69
N THR A 43 2.55 1.32 11.50
CA THR A 43 2.05 0.90 10.19
C THR A 43 1.99 2.09 9.22
N ILE A 44 1.90 1.83 7.91
CA ILE A 44 1.71 2.89 6.92
C ILE A 44 0.42 3.69 7.22
N ARG A 45 -0.65 3.02 7.65
CA ARG A 45 -1.88 3.65 8.11
C ARG A 45 -1.63 4.57 9.29
N GLU A 46 -0.98 4.08 10.34
CA GLU A 46 -0.70 4.87 11.54
C GLU A 46 0.14 6.11 11.18
N GLY A 47 1.18 5.95 10.34
CA GLY A 47 1.99 7.07 9.87
C GLY A 47 1.19 8.13 9.08
N LEU A 48 0.21 7.70 8.27
CA LEU A 48 -0.68 8.61 7.55
C LEU A 48 -1.65 9.33 8.51
N GLU A 49 -2.18 8.64 9.51
CA GLU A 49 -3.02 9.23 10.57
C GLU A 49 -2.22 10.26 11.39
N GLU A 50 -0.99 9.93 11.79
CA GLU A 50 -0.07 10.82 12.53
C GLU A 50 0.37 12.04 11.70
N SER A 51 0.40 11.92 10.38
CA SER A 51 0.66 13.05 9.46
C SER A 51 -0.47 14.10 9.45
N GLY A 52 -1.60 13.79 10.12
CA GLY A 52 -2.76 14.67 10.26
C GLY A 52 -3.75 14.56 9.10
N LEU A 53 -3.72 13.47 8.32
CA LEU A 53 -4.71 13.20 7.28
C LEU A 53 -6.00 12.65 7.88
N HIS A 54 -7.12 12.94 7.21
CA HIS A 54 -8.41 12.34 7.53
C HIS A 54 -8.52 10.97 6.86
N ILE A 55 -8.11 9.90 7.55
CA ILE A 55 -8.11 8.54 7.02
C ILE A 55 -9.47 7.85 7.19
N CYS A 56 -10.04 7.41 6.07
CA CYS A 56 -11.13 6.46 6.01
C CYS A 56 -10.56 5.09 5.64
N TYR A 57 -10.21 4.29 6.65
CA TYR A 57 -9.64 2.98 6.41
C TYR A 57 -10.72 1.92 6.15
N ASP A 58 -10.59 1.23 5.03
CA ASP A 58 -11.30 -0.01 4.73
C ASP A 58 -10.40 -0.85 3.82
N ARG A 59 -10.00 -2.03 4.30
CA ARG A 59 -9.03 -2.90 3.62
C ARG A 59 -9.40 -3.26 2.17
N GLY A 60 -10.68 -3.24 1.81
CA GLY A 60 -11.13 -3.53 0.44
C GLY A 60 -12.62 -3.78 0.27
N ALA A 61 -13.42 -3.65 1.32
CA ALA A 61 -14.88 -3.79 1.34
C ALA A 61 -15.61 -2.43 1.36
N PHE A 62 -14.92 -1.35 0.96
CA PHE A 62 -15.48 0.00 0.98
C PHE A 62 -16.75 0.10 0.12
N SER A 63 -17.70 0.88 0.63
CA SER A 63 -18.94 1.19 -0.09
C SER A 63 -18.76 2.36 -1.07
N THR A 64 -19.64 2.45 -2.06
CA THR A 64 -19.72 3.62 -2.96
C THR A 64 -19.93 4.93 -2.20
N HIS A 65 -20.71 4.92 -1.11
CA HIS A 65 -20.90 6.09 -0.26
C HIS A 65 -19.61 6.51 0.45
N LEU A 66 -18.83 5.54 0.97
CA LEU A 66 -17.55 5.84 1.60
C LEU A 66 -16.58 6.45 0.58
N LEU A 67 -16.46 5.82 -0.59
CA LEU A 67 -15.61 6.29 -1.68
C LEU A 67 -16.00 7.70 -2.13
N ALA A 68 -17.29 7.97 -2.36
CA ALA A 68 -17.79 9.28 -2.76
C ALA A 68 -17.56 10.39 -1.72
N SER A 69 -17.28 10.01 -0.47
CA SER A 69 -16.98 10.95 0.60
C SER A 69 -15.48 11.26 0.76
N CYS A 70 -14.62 10.68 -0.06
CA CYS A 70 -13.16 10.86 -0.03
C CYS A 70 -12.68 11.59 -1.29
N ASP A 71 -11.58 12.33 -1.16
CA ASP A 71 -10.99 13.12 -2.26
C ASP A 71 -9.97 12.30 -3.08
N VAL A 72 -9.38 11.30 -2.44
CA VAL A 72 -8.30 10.46 -2.98
C VAL A 72 -8.35 9.09 -2.34
N ALA A 73 -7.99 8.06 -3.11
CA ALA A 73 -7.80 6.70 -2.65
C ALA A 73 -6.30 6.36 -2.65
N VAL A 74 -5.83 5.80 -1.53
CA VAL A 74 -4.49 5.22 -1.40
C VAL A 74 -4.66 3.71 -1.22
N ALA A 75 -4.20 2.94 -2.20
CA ALA A 75 -4.21 1.49 -2.17
C ALA A 75 -2.81 1.00 -1.82
N VAL A 76 -2.62 0.44 -0.62
CA VAL A 76 -1.34 -0.11 -0.16
C VAL A 76 -1.37 -1.62 -0.32
N CYS A 77 -0.81 -2.07 -1.45
CA CYS A 77 -0.85 -3.45 -1.92
C CYS A 77 0.54 -4.08 -1.90
N GLY A 78 0.61 -5.39 -2.14
CA GLY A 78 1.88 -6.05 -2.42
C GLY A 78 2.01 -7.46 -1.87
N GLU A 79 3.25 -7.90 -1.68
CA GLU A 79 3.54 -9.30 -1.39
C GLU A 79 3.28 -9.64 0.09
N ALA A 80 2.85 -10.88 0.36
CA ALA A 80 2.95 -11.43 1.71
C ALA A 80 4.44 -11.63 2.09
N PRO A 81 4.78 -11.66 3.39
CA PRO A 81 6.14 -11.97 3.84
C PRO A 81 6.62 -13.32 3.28
N TYR A 82 7.89 -13.37 2.90
CA TYR A 82 8.58 -14.59 2.49
C TYR A 82 10.10 -14.45 2.71
N ALA A 83 10.76 -15.58 2.84
CA ALA A 83 12.21 -15.72 2.87
C ALA A 83 12.65 -16.98 2.12
N GLU A 84 13.80 -16.88 1.46
CA GLU A 84 14.43 -17.97 0.71
C GLU A 84 13.47 -18.60 -0.32
N MET A 85 13.39 -19.94 -0.36
CA MET A 85 12.66 -20.69 -1.39
C MET A 85 11.14 -20.44 -1.35
N ASP A 86 10.59 -20.02 -0.21
CA ASP A 86 9.17 -19.65 -0.10
C ASP A 86 8.86 -18.33 -0.85
N GLY A 87 9.88 -17.62 -1.33
CA GLY A 87 9.78 -16.44 -2.20
C GLY A 87 9.78 -16.76 -3.70
N ASP A 88 10.03 -18.00 -4.10
CA ASP A 88 10.04 -18.39 -5.51
C ASP A 88 8.66 -18.17 -6.14
N ARG A 89 8.62 -17.54 -7.32
CA ARG A 89 7.40 -17.30 -8.11
C ARG A 89 7.67 -17.58 -9.58
N MET A 90 6.69 -18.13 -10.28
CA MET A 90 6.84 -18.58 -11.66
C MET A 90 5.86 -17.90 -12.61
N GLU A 91 4.64 -17.61 -12.14
CA GLU A 91 3.56 -17.03 -12.91
C GLU A 91 3.17 -15.64 -12.40
N TYR A 92 2.56 -14.82 -13.26
CA TYR A 92 2.15 -13.45 -12.92
C TYR A 92 1.22 -13.41 -11.70
N SER A 93 0.29 -14.36 -11.61
CA SER A 93 -0.64 -14.50 -10.48
C SER A 93 0.06 -14.76 -9.15
N ASP A 94 1.30 -15.24 -9.16
CA ASP A 94 2.02 -15.52 -7.93
C ASP A 94 2.62 -14.24 -7.32
N PHE A 95 2.69 -13.15 -8.09
CA PHE A 95 3.17 -11.83 -7.63
C PHE A 95 2.05 -10.95 -7.06
N TRP A 96 0.79 -11.27 -7.35
CA TRP A 96 -0.37 -10.44 -7.00
C TRP A 96 -1.43 -11.22 -6.25
N ASP A 97 -1.96 -10.61 -5.18
CA ASP A 97 -3.27 -11.01 -4.68
C ASP A 97 -4.35 -10.48 -5.65
N MET A 98 -5.05 -11.39 -6.32
CA MET A 98 -6.10 -11.04 -7.28
C MET A 98 -7.21 -10.19 -6.65
N SER A 99 -7.44 -10.28 -5.34
CA SER A 99 -8.40 -9.42 -4.65
C SER A 99 -7.95 -7.95 -4.60
N GLU A 100 -6.65 -7.67 -4.57
CA GLU A 100 -6.09 -6.32 -4.65
C GLU A 100 -6.21 -5.76 -6.06
N TYR A 101 -5.95 -6.59 -7.07
CA TYR A 101 -6.17 -6.26 -8.47
C TYR A 101 -7.64 -5.85 -8.70
N GLU A 102 -8.58 -6.69 -8.27
CA GLU A 102 -10.02 -6.40 -8.36
C GLU A 102 -10.42 -5.16 -7.55
N MET A 103 -9.78 -4.91 -6.41
CA MET A 103 -10.02 -3.71 -5.59
C MET A 103 -9.63 -2.43 -6.35
N ILE A 104 -8.48 -2.41 -7.03
CA ILE A 104 -8.03 -1.25 -7.80
C ILE A 104 -9.01 -0.97 -8.97
N HIS A 105 -9.45 -2.02 -9.68
CA HIS A 105 -10.51 -1.90 -10.68
C HIS A 105 -11.81 -1.33 -10.10
N ARG A 106 -12.23 -1.81 -8.92
CA ARG A 106 -13.43 -1.30 -8.25
C ARG A 106 -13.33 0.18 -7.87
N LEU A 107 -12.17 0.67 -7.43
CA LEU A 107 -11.99 2.09 -7.13
C LEU A 107 -12.37 2.96 -8.34
N ARG A 108 -11.84 2.64 -9.52
CA ARG A 108 -12.11 3.39 -10.75
C ARG A 108 -13.53 3.19 -11.25
N ASN A 109 -14.04 1.96 -11.24
CA ASN A 109 -15.39 1.65 -11.72
C ASN A 109 -16.48 2.30 -10.87
N MET A 110 -16.25 2.48 -9.57
CA MET A 110 -17.21 3.14 -8.68
C MET A 110 -17.12 4.67 -8.73
N ASN A 111 -15.97 5.22 -9.12
CA ASN A 111 -15.75 6.66 -9.28
C ASN A 111 -14.62 6.92 -10.29
N GLU A 112 -14.99 7.27 -11.53
CA GLU A 112 -14.04 7.49 -12.63
C GLU A 112 -13.06 8.64 -12.35
N ASP A 113 -13.50 9.66 -11.60
CA ASP A 113 -12.71 10.85 -11.28
C ASP A 113 -11.82 10.67 -10.03
N MET A 114 -11.96 9.56 -9.30
CA MET A 114 -11.20 9.31 -8.08
C MET A 114 -9.70 9.28 -8.37
N LYS A 115 -8.91 10.05 -7.62
CA LYS A 115 -7.46 9.96 -7.69
C LYS A 115 -6.98 8.71 -6.96
N VAL A 116 -6.24 7.84 -7.64
CA VAL A 116 -5.74 6.58 -7.08
C VAL A 116 -4.22 6.63 -6.96
N VAL A 117 -3.72 6.49 -5.74
CA VAL A 117 -2.30 6.33 -5.44
C VAL A 117 -2.04 4.87 -5.05
N LEU A 118 -1.28 4.16 -5.87
CA LEU A 118 -0.86 2.80 -5.59
C LEU A 118 0.47 2.82 -4.83
N VAL A 119 0.51 2.22 -3.64
CA VAL A 119 1.72 2.02 -2.85
C VAL A 119 2.04 0.53 -2.84
N LEU A 120 3.23 0.16 -3.31
CA LEU A 120 3.67 -1.23 -3.40
C LEU A 120 4.65 -1.57 -2.29
N VAL A 121 4.25 -2.52 -1.45
CA VAL A 121 5.08 -3.15 -0.42
C VAL A 121 5.53 -4.51 -0.95
N CYS A 122 6.76 -4.60 -1.45
CA CYS A 122 7.25 -5.80 -2.13
C CYS A 122 8.77 -5.98 -1.97
N GLY A 123 9.23 -7.24 -2.04
CA GLY A 123 10.65 -7.57 -1.88
C GLY A 123 11.47 -7.44 -3.18
N ARG A 124 10.80 -7.19 -4.31
CA ARG A 124 11.37 -7.19 -5.66
C ARG A 124 10.48 -6.46 -6.66
N PRO A 125 10.93 -6.22 -7.90
CA PRO A 125 10.05 -5.74 -8.97
C PRO A 125 8.87 -6.68 -9.18
N VAL A 126 7.66 -6.17 -8.97
CA VAL A 126 6.40 -6.86 -9.24
C VAL A 126 5.92 -6.43 -10.62
N PRO A 127 5.55 -7.35 -11.52
CA PRO A 127 5.05 -7.00 -12.84
C PRO A 127 3.73 -6.26 -12.71
N LEU A 128 3.65 -5.02 -13.20
CA LEU A 128 2.42 -4.24 -13.24
C LEU A 128 1.84 -4.32 -14.64
N SER A 129 0.60 -4.80 -14.75
CA SER A 129 -0.12 -4.79 -16.03
C SER A 129 -0.46 -3.35 -16.46
N GLU A 130 -0.60 -3.13 -17.77
CA GLU A 130 -0.84 -1.81 -18.35
C GLU A 130 -2.11 -1.16 -17.77
N ASP A 131 -3.17 -1.94 -17.57
CA ASP A 131 -4.42 -1.48 -16.99
C ASP A 131 -4.24 -0.99 -15.55
N ILE A 132 -3.47 -1.67 -14.69
CA ILE A 132 -3.22 -1.19 -13.32
C ILE A 132 -2.47 0.15 -13.33
N LEU A 133 -1.54 0.32 -14.28
CA LEU A 133 -0.83 1.59 -14.46
C LEU A 133 -1.77 2.69 -14.95
N GLU A 134 -2.68 2.40 -15.89
CA GLU A 134 -3.69 3.36 -16.36
C GLU A 134 -4.70 3.74 -15.27
N LEU A 135 -5.03 2.80 -14.37
CA LEU A 135 -5.93 3.02 -13.25
C LEU A 135 -5.27 3.80 -12.10
N SER A 136 -3.94 3.91 -12.07
CA SER A 136 -3.19 4.56 -10.99
C SER A 136 -2.68 5.94 -11.42
N ASP A 137 -3.15 7.00 -10.74
CA ASP A 137 -2.67 8.37 -10.98
C ASP A 137 -1.23 8.59 -10.48
N ALA A 138 -0.79 7.77 -9.52
CA ALA A 138 0.60 7.72 -9.04
C ALA A 138 0.93 6.33 -8.51
N VAL A 139 2.20 5.93 -8.63
CA VAL A 139 2.73 4.69 -8.06
C VAL A 139 3.96 5.01 -7.20
N LEU A 140 3.97 4.50 -5.97
CA LEU A 140 5.11 4.55 -5.04
C LEU A 140 5.54 3.12 -4.70
N VAL A 141 6.77 2.75 -5.07
CA VAL A 141 7.36 1.48 -4.62
C VAL A 141 8.06 1.73 -3.28
N ALA A 142 7.46 1.23 -2.21
CA ALA A 142 7.96 1.38 -0.83
C ALA A 142 8.95 0.27 -0.44
N TRP A 143 9.06 -0.79 -1.26
CA TRP A 143 9.82 -2.00 -0.96
C TRP A 143 9.34 -2.66 0.34
N LEU A 144 10.26 -3.12 1.20
CA LEU A 144 9.98 -3.57 2.56
C LEU A 144 10.52 -2.49 3.53
N PRO A 145 9.72 -1.47 3.89
CA PRO A 145 10.22 -0.31 4.64
C PRO A 145 10.53 -0.59 6.13
N GLY A 146 10.21 -1.78 6.65
CA GLY A 146 10.49 -2.15 8.04
C GLY A 146 9.46 -1.56 9.01
N THR A 147 9.88 -1.30 10.25
CA THR A 147 8.97 -0.90 11.35
C THR A 147 8.48 0.55 11.27
N GLU A 148 9.14 1.40 10.49
CA GLU A 148 8.92 2.85 10.48
C GLU A 148 8.01 3.29 9.31
N GLY A 149 6.75 2.86 9.31
CA GLY A 149 5.77 3.17 8.27
C GLY A 149 5.52 4.67 8.06
N GLY A 150 5.83 5.50 9.06
CA GLY A 150 5.84 6.96 8.96
C GLY A 150 6.73 7.51 7.85
N GLY A 151 7.83 6.84 7.50
CA GLY A 151 8.68 7.26 6.38
C GLY A 151 7.97 7.20 5.02
N VAL A 152 7.04 6.26 4.85
CA VAL A 152 6.18 6.21 3.65
C VAL A 152 5.20 7.39 3.65
N ALA A 153 4.60 7.69 4.81
CA ALA A 153 3.71 8.82 4.98
C ALA A 153 4.41 10.16 4.72
N ASP A 154 5.65 10.34 5.16
CA ASP A 154 6.45 11.55 4.92
C ASP A 154 6.60 11.86 3.44
N VAL A 155 6.81 10.83 2.60
CA VAL A 155 6.89 10.99 1.14
C VAL A 155 5.52 11.27 0.55
N LEU A 156 4.48 10.53 0.96
CA LEU A 156 3.11 10.71 0.48
C LEU A 156 2.56 12.11 0.77
N CYS A 157 2.84 12.64 1.96
CA CYS A 157 2.41 13.95 2.44
C CYS A 157 3.36 15.09 2.04
N GLY A 158 4.50 14.79 1.40
CA GLY A 158 5.47 15.78 0.94
C GLY A 158 6.31 16.43 2.03
N ALA A 159 6.44 15.80 3.20
CA ALA A 159 7.42 16.19 4.21
C ALA A 159 8.86 15.93 3.73
N CYS A 160 9.05 14.92 2.88
CA CYS A 160 10.31 14.60 2.22
C CYS A 160 10.09 14.32 0.71
N PRO A 161 10.93 14.84 -0.21
CA PRO A 161 10.85 14.48 -1.61
C PRO A 161 11.33 13.04 -1.87
N PRO A 162 10.72 12.29 -2.80
CA PRO A 162 11.24 10.98 -3.18
C PRO A 162 12.57 11.13 -3.94
N THR A 163 13.63 10.50 -3.43
CA THR A 163 14.98 10.52 -4.05
C THR A 163 15.49 9.13 -4.45
N GLY A 164 14.78 8.06 -4.09
CA GLY A 164 15.12 6.69 -4.43
C GLY A 164 15.15 6.46 -5.94
N LYS A 165 16.02 5.56 -6.39
CA LYS A 165 16.11 5.10 -7.79
C LYS A 165 16.11 3.57 -7.79
N LEU A 166 15.62 2.98 -8.88
CA LEU A 166 15.73 1.55 -9.09
C LEU A 166 17.23 1.17 -9.13
N SER A 167 17.58 0.15 -8.35
CA SER A 167 18.94 -0.38 -8.18
C SER A 167 19.20 -1.57 -9.08
#